data_AF-A0A9P8Y684-F1
#
_entry.id   AF-A0A9P8Y684-F1
#
_cell.length_a   1.000
_cell.length_b   1.000
_cell.length_c   1.000
_cell.angle_alpha   90.00
_cell.angle_beta   90.00
_cell.angle_gamma   90.00
#
_symmetry.space_group_name_H-M   'P 1'
#
loop_
_entity.id
_entity.type
_entity.pdbx_description
1 polymer ?
#
loop_
_entity_poly.entity_id
_entity_poly.type
_entity_poly.pdbx_seq_one_letter_code
_entity_poly.pdbx_strand_id
1 'polypeptide(L)' 'KRQKIDHACQICRDRKVRCDGGRPVCGSCQRRGHGQDECLYDELAAPTYSYIETLESRLKRLEDTI' A
#
# COMPACT_ATOMS: atom_id res chain seq x y z
N LYS A 1 0.33 17.00 -17.94
CA LYS A 1 1.55 16.28 -17.49
C LYS A 1 1.14 15.04 -16.71
N ARG A 2 1.68 13.85 -17.05
CA ARG A 2 1.42 12.59 -16.33
C ARG A 2 2.13 12.64 -14.97
N GLN A 3 1.40 12.61 -13.85
CA GLN A 3 2.05 12.36 -12.56
C GLN A 3 2.49 10.90 -12.51
N LYS A 4 3.76 10.68 -12.18
CA LYS A 4 4.30 9.36 -11.90
C LYS A 4 3.86 9.00 -10.48
N ILE A 5 2.89 8.08 -10.37
CA ILE A 5 2.45 7.56 -9.08
C ILE A 5 3.26 6.31 -8.77
N ASP A 6 3.62 6.14 -7.50
CA ASP A 6 4.45 5.01 -7.05
C ASP A 6 3.61 3.72 -6.90
N HIS A 7 2.39 3.87 -6.38
CA HIS A 7 1.47 2.76 -6.15
C HIS A 7 0.04 3.09 -6.62
N ALA A 8 -0.57 2.16 -7.35
CA ALA A 8 -1.99 2.17 -7.62
C ALA A 8 -2.78 1.67 -6.41
N CYS A 9 -4.00 2.19 -6.20
CA CYS A 9 -4.95 1.63 -5.22
C CYS A 9 -5.27 0.16 -5.52
N GLN A 10 -5.72 -0.58 -4.51
CA GLN A 10 -5.99 -2.02 -4.57
C GLN A 10 -6.98 -2.37 -5.69
N ILE A 11 -8.11 -1.66 -5.79
CA ILE A 11 -9.10 -1.87 -6.86
C ILE A 11 -8.47 -1.73 -8.26
N CYS A 12 -7.66 -0.69 -8.47
CA CYS A 12 -7.04 -0.48 -9.78
C CYS A 12 -5.96 -1.53 -10.06
N ARG A 13 -5.24 -1.98 -9.02
CA ARG A 13 -4.24 -3.06 -9.09
C ARG A 13 -4.90 -4.38 -9.48
N ASP A 14 -5.96 -4.78 -8.78
CA ASP A 14 -6.68 -6.04 -9.00
C ASP A 14 -7.34 -6.08 -10.37
N ARG A 15 -7.95 -4.95 -10.77
CA ARG A 15 -8.57 -4.81 -12.10
C ARG A 15 -7.56 -4.60 -13.22
N LYS A 16 -6.27 -4.44 -12.90
CA LYS A 16 -5.18 -4.14 -13.85
C LYS A 16 -5.49 -2.92 -14.73
N VAL A 17 -6.12 -1.91 -14.14
CA VAL A 17 -6.46 -0.65 -14.83
C VAL A 17 -5.56 0.49 -14.35
N ARG A 18 -5.49 1.55 -15.15
CA ARG A 18 -4.74 2.73 -14.78
C ARG A 18 -5.37 3.43 -13.57
N CYS A 19 -4.58 3.55 -12.51
CA CYS A 19 -4.85 4.45 -11.39
C CYS A 19 -4.23 5.82 -11.69
N ASP A 20 -4.91 6.89 -11.29
CA ASP A 20 -4.44 8.28 -11.40
C ASP A 20 -3.87 8.83 -10.07
N GLY A 21 -3.91 8.03 -9.00
CA GLY A 21 -3.33 8.42 -7.71
C GLY A 21 -4.13 9.45 -6.91
N GLY A 22 -5.35 9.78 -7.37
CA GLY A 22 -6.23 10.69 -6.63
C GLY A 22 -6.51 10.16 -5.22
N ARG A 23 -6.51 11.07 -4.24
CA ARG A 23 -6.88 10.82 -2.83
C ARG A 23 -7.97 11.82 -2.44
N PRO A 24 -8.99 11.42 -1.66
CA PRO A 24 -9.14 10.12 -0.98
C PRO A 24 -9.65 8.97 -1.88
N VAL A 25 -10.18 9.29 -3.06
CA VAL A 25 -10.58 8.30 -4.08
C VAL A 25 -9.88 8.64 -5.39
N CYS A 26 -9.34 7.63 -6.08
CA CYS A 26 -8.75 7.83 -7.40
C CYS A 26 -9.85 8.05 -8.46
N GLY A 27 -9.61 8.84 -9.50
CA GLY A 27 -10.64 9.17 -10.49
C GLY A 27 -11.15 7.96 -11.27
N SER A 28 -10.36 6.87 -11.37
CA SER A 28 -10.83 5.59 -11.92
C SER A 28 -11.82 4.87 -10.99
N CYS A 29 -11.62 4.97 -9.68
CA CYS A 29 -12.54 4.43 -8.66
C CYS A 29 -13.80 5.28 -8.56
N GLN A 30 -13.65 6.61 -8.52
CA GLN A 30 -14.76 7.56 -8.44
C GLN A 30 -15.73 7.39 -9.63
N ARG A 31 -15.21 7.27 -10.86
CA ARG A 31 -16.04 7.03 -12.06
C ARG A 31 -16.81 5.70 -12.04
N ARG A 32 -16.37 4.75 -11.22
CA ARG A 32 -16.99 3.42 -11.08
C ARG A 32 -17.91 3.32 -9.85
N GLY A 33 -18.05 4.40 -9.09
CA GLY A 33 -18.88 4.43 -7.88
C GLY A 33 -18.21 3.88 -6.63
N HIS A 34 -16.89 3.64 -6.65
CA HIS A 34 -16.16 3.18 -5.48
C HIS A 34 -15.92 4.33 -4.49
N GLY A 35 -16.23 4.09 -3.23
CA GLY A 35 -16.06 5.04 -2.13
C GLY A 35 -14.64 5.14 -1.59
N GLN A 36 -14.49 5.95 -0.53
CA GLN A 36 -13.23 6.09 0.21
C GLN A 36 -12.82 4.79 0.90
N ASP A 37 -13.80 4.07 1.47
CA ASP A 37 -13.59 2.80 2.18
C ASP A 37 -13.17 1.65 1.25
N GLU A 38 -13.43 1.78 -0.06
CA GLU A 38 -13.12 0.77 -1.07
C GLU A 38 -11.83 1.10 -1.83
N CYS A 39 -11.56 2.39 -2.09
CA CYS A 39 -10.39 2.85 -2.82
C CYS A 39 -9.14 2.93 -1.92
N LEU A 40 -8.70 1.78 -1.42
CA LEU A 40 -7.58 1.70 -0.50
C LEU A 40 -6.23 1.68 -1.22
N TYR A 41 -5.26 2.42 -0.69
CA TYR A 41 -3.87 2.29 -1.06
C TYR A 41 -3.17 1.55 0.07
N ASP A 42 -2.39 0.51 -0.24
CA ASP A 42 -1.49 -0.09 0.74
C ASP A 42 -0.46 0.97 1.14
N GLU A 43 -0.67 1.62 2.28
CA GLU A 43 0.35 2.45 2.91
C GLU A 43 1.42 1.57 3.58
N LEU A 44 1.09 0.31 3.81
CA LEU A 44 1.95 -0.72 4.35
C LEU A 44 2.21 -1.75 3.25
N ALA A 45 3.06 -1.40 2.27
CA ALA A 45 3.65 -2.44 1.44
C ALA A 45 4.22 -3.50 2.39
N ALA A 46 3.74 -4.75 2.24
CA ALA A 46 4.13 -5.83 3.14
C ALA A 46 5.66 -5.82 3.29
N PRO A 47 6.18 -5.71 4.53
CA PRO A 47 7.61 -5.64 4.73
C PRO A 47 8.26 -6.86 4.09
N THR A 48 9.44 -6.67 3.47
CA THR A 48 10.16 -7.79 2.88
C THR A 48 10.50 -8.80 3.98
N TYR A 49 10.58 -10.08 3.62
CA TYR A 49 10.99 -11.14 4.55
C TYR A 49 12.30 -10.79 5.28
N SER A 50 13.27 -10.22 4.56
CA SER A 50 14.53 -9.74 5.14
C SER A 50 14.37 -8.63 6.18
N TYR A 51 13.40 -7.74 6.00
CA TYR A 51 13.11 -6.68 6.96
C TYR A 51 12.45 -7.26 8.21
N ILE A 52 11.52 -8.21 8.03
CA ILE A 52 10.89 -8.95 9.14
C ILE A 52 11.96 -9.70 9.95
N GLU A 53 12.84 -10.46 9.30
CA GLU A 53 13.93 -11.20 9.95
C GLU A 53 14.88 -10.28 10.74
N THR A 54 15.17 -9.09 10.21
CA THR A 54 16.00 -8.09 10.90
C THR A 54 15.30 -7.56 12.16
N LEU A 55 13.99 -7.30 12.07
CA LEU A 55 13.19 -6.85 13.21
C LEU A 55 13.13 -7.93 14.28
N GLU A 56 12.86 -9.19 13.92
CA GLU A 56 12.83 -10.34 14.83
C GLU A 56 14.18 -10.53 15.53
N SER A 57 15.29 -10.47 14.78
CA SER A 57 16.64 -10.58 15.33
C SER A 57 16.95 -9.47 16.35
N ARG A 58 16.47 -8.25 16.08
CA ARG A 58 16.64 -7.12 17.00
C ARG A 58 15.78 -7.27 18.25
N LEU A 59 14.54 -7.75 18.11
CA LEU A 59 13.65 -8.02 19.25
C LEU A 59 14.26 -9.06 20.18
N LYS A 60 14.72 -10.19 19.64
CA LYS A 60 15.36 -11.26 20.42
C LYS A 60 16.52 -10.76 21.27
N ARG A 61 17.42 -9.94 20.69
CA ARG A 61 18.55 -9.36 21.44
C ARG A 61 18.11 -8.48 22.60
N LEU A 62 17.02 -7.73 22.43
CA LEU A 62 16.48 -6.86 23.48
C LEU A 62 15.83 -7.68 24.60
N GLU A 63 15.10 -8.72 24.25
CA GLU A 63 14.46 -9.64 25.21
C GLU A 63 15.49 -10.42 26.03
N ASP A 64 16.60 -10.86 25.42
CA ASP A 64 17.70 -11.57 26.11
C ASP A 64 18.45 -10.70 27.14
N THR A 65 18.21 -9.38 27.17
CA THR A 65 18.86 -8.44 28.11
C THR A 65 18.03 -8.19 29.39
N ILE A 66 16.88 -8.85 29.51
CA ILE A 66 15.95 -8.77 30.66
C ILE A 66 16.04 -10.08 31.46
#